data_AF-A0A8J4Y2A9-F1
#
_entry.id   AF-A0A8J4Y2A9-F1
#
_cell.length_a   1.000
_cell.length_b   1.000
_cell.length_c   1.000
_cell.angle_alpha   90.00
_cell.angle_beta   90.00
_cell.angle_gamma   90.00
#
_symmetry.space_group_name_H-M   'P 1'
#
loop_
_entity.id
_entity.type
_entity.pdbx_description
1 polymer ?
#
loop_
_entity_poly.entity_id
_entity_poly.type
_entity_poly.pdbx_seq_one_letter_code
_entity_poly.pdbx_strand_id
1 'polypeptide(L)'
;MGAKLDNTAQLCRGQLHARHPDHPALYCPLVAGGEVLQDSKWDQKRCQQIFKCVNDVLFNQLKFTGNSDDYYSLKNSLLNEVLASKKGIPITLSIVYMGVCHRLGVRLEPVSFPSHFLVRWKLPGTSEYLYIDAFVQGNQRTPKEVLAEVPLLLNEDERLLSSCSALQVFQRMIRNIMNVAQMQANISDHMELYCPATELMSLLNPQDHSVQELLLRIYYTLEIHYDRIVAGCQQLLKHTPSTILEEMLTDCQQILKTESEAPKPIEANHRSSGVAFATGLVMLHKRYNYSCVIFGWDKECKMPGEWVRRMGVDTLQYKTRQPFYNVLVCDGSHRYAAQESLSVAEEPVPISHCDVGKYFQRYTGSHYEPNAELLQQYPTDGATRENMLRARGLL
;
A
#
# COMPACT_ATOMS: atom_id res chain seq x y z
N MET A 1 2.62 18.87 2.47
CA MET A 1 2.52 18.56 3.91
C MET A 1 3.03 19.71 4.80
N GLY A 2 4.26 20.21 4.58
CA GLY A 2 4.88 21.27 5.40
C GLY A 2 3.99 22.49 5.67
N ALA A 3 3.42 23.11 4.63
CA ALA A 3 2.55 24.28 4.77
C ALA A 3 1.31 24.03 5.68
N LYS A 4 0.71 22.83 5.66
CA LYS A 4 -0.42 22.51 6.56
C LYS A 4 0.00 22.48 8.03
N LEU A 5 1.22 22.00 8.31
CA LEU A 5 1.77 21.98 9.67
C LEU A 5 2.24 23.39 10.10
N ASP A 6 2.78 24.18 9.18
CA ASP A 6 3.15 25.59 9.45
C ASP A 6 1.90 26.39 9.83
N ASN A 7 0.82 26.25 9.05
CA ASN A 7 -0.47 26.89 9.36
C ASN A 7 -1.02 26.45 10.71
N THR A 8 -0.94 25.16 11.03
CA THR A 8 -1.36 24.64 12.35
C THR A 8 -0.51 25.25 13.48
N ALA A 9 0.81 25.36 13.30
CA ALA A 9 1.68 25.98 14.28
C ALA A 9 1.38 27.49 14.45
N GLN A 10 0.99 28.19 13.38
CA GLN A 10 0.52 29.59 13.48
C GLN A 10 -0.78 29.70 14.28
N LEU A 11 -1.73 28.77 14.10
CA LEU A 11 -2.93 28.72 14.95
C LEU A 11 -2.57 28.51 16.43
N CYS A 12 -1.61 27.62 16.71
CA CYS A 12 -1.08 27.43 18.05
C CYS A 12 -0.44 28.70 18.62
N ARG A 13 0.29 29.49 17.80
CA ARG A 13 0.83 30.79 18.22
C ARG A 13 -0.27 31.80 18.54
N GLY A 14 -1.35 31.83 17.75
CA GLY A 14 -2.51 32.67 18.06
C GLY A 14 -3.12 32.35 19.43
N GLN A 15 -3.31 31.05 19.72
CA GLN A 15 -3.77 30.60 21.04
C GLN A 15 -2.77 30.90 22.16
N LEU A 16 -1.48 30.72 21.89
CA LEU A 16 -0.41 31.03 22.84
C LEU A 16 -0.35 32.52 23.15
N HIS A 17 -0.53 33.39 22.16
CA HIS A 17 -0.57 34.84 22.34
C HIS A 17 -1.74 35.27 23.23
N ALA A 18 -2.93 34.69 23.02
CA ALA A 18 -4.11 34.98 23.82
C ALA A 18 -3.97 34.59 25.30
N ARG A 19 -3.18 33.55 25.61
CA ARG A 19 -3.03 33.01 26.98
C ARG A 19 -1.75 33.46 27.67
N HIS A 20 -0.68 33.66 26.91
CA HIS A 20 0.69 33.88 27.37
C HIS A 20 1.39 34.88 26.43
N PRO A 21 0.99 36.17 26.43
CA PRO A 21 1.49 37.18 25.48
C PRO A 21 3.01 37.43 25.54
N ASP A 22 3.63 37.15 26.69
CA ASP A 22 5.07 37.30 26.90
C ASP A 22 5.90 36.07 26.48
N HIS A 23 5.26 35.05 25.89
CA HIS A 23 5.97 33.81 25.54
C HIS A 23 6.96 34.03 24.38
N PRO A 24 8.25 33.67 24.51
CA PRO A 24 9.28 33.98 23.50
C PRO A 24 9.02 33.34 22.12
N ALA A 25 8.40 32.15 22.08
CA ALA A 25 7.98 31.52 20.82
C ALA A 25 7.04 32.37 19.93
N LEU A 26 6.43 33.44 20.47
CA LEU A 26 5.61 34.39 19.71
C LEU A 26 6.44 35.38 18.90
N TYR A 27 7.72 35.52 19.20
CA TYR A 27 8.62 36.49 18.57
C TYR A 27 9.72 35.80 17.76
N CYS A 28 9.95 34.51 18.00
CA CYS A 28 10.87 33.70 17.18
C CYS A 28 10.20 33.21 15.88
N PRO A 29 10.97 33.04 14.80
CA PRO A 29 10.48 32.34 13.61
C PRO A 29 10.15 30.88 13.95
N LEU A 30 9.20 30.29 13.21
CA LEU A 30 8.94 28.86 13.32
C LEU A 30 10.19 28.09 12.89
N VAL A 31 10.47 26.99 13.60
CA VAL A 31 11.55 26.07 13.23
C VAL A 31 11.20 25.41 11.90
N ALA A 32 12.12 25.46 10.94
CA ALA A 32 11.92 24.87 9.62
C ALA A 32 11.88 23.34 9.73
N GLY A 33 11.02 22.66 8.96
CA GLY A 33 10.83 21.21 9.10
C GLY A 33 12.08 20.33 8.89
N GLY A 34 13.12 20.84 8.23
CA GLY A 34 14.42 20.16 8.06
C GLY A 34 15.47 20.49 9.13
N GLU A 35 15.21 21.47 10.01
CA GLU A 35 16.12 21.84 11.09
C GLU A 35 16.05 20.80 12.20
N VAL A 36 17.18 20.20 12.56
CA VAL A 36 17.25 19.22 13.66
C VAL A 36 17.48 19.97 14.97
N LEU A 37 16.54 19.86 15.90
CA LEU A 37 16.72 20.37 17.26
C LEU A 37 17.53 19.35 18.08
N GLN A 38 18.57 19.82 18.78
CA GLN A 38 19.34 19.01 19.73
C GLN A 38 18.64 18.93 21.09
N ASP A 39 18.01 20.00 21.55
CA ASP A 39 17.15 20.04 22.74
C ASP A 39 15.97 21.01 22.49
N SER A 40 15.00 21.01 23.40
CA SER A 40 13.91 22.00 23.34
C SER A 40 14.45 23.42 23.59
N LYS A 41 13.96 24.40 22.84
CA LYS A 41 14.41 25.81 22.93
C LYS A 41 13.94 26.50 24.22
N TRP A 42 13.00 25.91 24.96
CA TRP A 42 12.33 26.52 26.09
C TRP A 42 12.48 25.71 27.37
N ASP A 43 12.37 26.37 28.52
CA ASP A 43 12.26 25.70 29.81
C ASP A 43 10.97 24.88 29.93
N GLN A 44 10.89 24.10 31.02
CA GLN A 44 9.77 23.21 31.30
C GLN A 44 8.42 23.93 31.33
N LYS A 45 8.33 25.11 31.97
CA LYS A 45 7.08 25.87 32.12
C LYS A 45 6.57 26.34 30.76
N ARG A 46 7.47 26.87 29.93
CA ARG A 46 7.17 27.36 28.58
C ARG A 46 6.80 26.22 27.63
N CYS A 47 7.49 25.09 27.69
CA CYS A 47 7.09 23.89 26.94
C CYS A 47 5.68 23.42 27.32
N GLN A 48 5.33 23.42 28.60
CA GLN A 48 3.98 23.06 29.05
C GLN A 48 2.90 24.02 28.55
N GLN A 49 3.19 25.33 28.51
CA GLN A 49 2.29 26.32 27.90
C GLN A 49 2.06 26.02 26.41
N ILE A 50 3.11 25.64 25.68
CA ILE A 50 3.01 25.20 24.29
C ILE A 50 2.16 23.95 24.16
N PHE A 51 2.42 22.89 24.94
CA PHE A 51 1.64 21.65 24.87
C PHE A 51 0.15 21.89 25.09
N LYS A 52 -0.21 22.73 26.07
CA LYS A 52 -1.62 23.07 26.32
C LYS A 52 -2.27 23.73 25.09
N CYS A 53 -1.56 24.65 24.44
CA CYS A 53 -2.06 25.31 23.22
C CYS A 53 -2.13 24.33 22.04
N VAL A 54 -1.13 23.46 21.87
CA VAL A 54 -1.11 22.43 20.82
C VAL A 54 -2.27 21.45 21.00
N ASN A 55 -2.50 20.96 22.22
CA ASN A 55 -3.60 20.05 22.51
C ASN A 55 -4.95 20.70 22.19
N ASP A 56 -5.15 21.95 22.59
CA ASP A 56 -6.39 22.67 22.31
C ASP A 56 -6.61 22.92 20.81
N VAL A 57 -5.56 23.31 20.08
CA VAL A 57 -5.69 23.52 18.63
C VAL A 57 -5.93 22.18 17.92
N LEU A 58 -5.11 21.17 18.16
CA LEU A 58 -5.22 19.91 17.44
C LEU A 58 -6.50 19.15 17.77
N PHE A 59 -6.79 18.94 19.05
CA PHE A 59 -7.86 18.03 19.47
C PHE A 59 -9.20 18.76 19.66
N ASN A 60 -9.17 19.98 20.21
CA ASN A 60 -10.42 20.72 20.50
C ASN A 60 -10.91 21.57 19.32
N GLN A 61 -10.02 22.24 18.58
CA GLN A 61 -10.41 23.11 17.46
C GLN A 61 -10.41 22.37 16.12
N LEU A 62 -9.30 21.71 15.78
CA LEU A 62 -9.13 21.00 14.50
C LEU A 62 -9.69 19.57 14.52
N LYS A 63 -10.14 19.09 15.68
CA LYS A 63 -10.81 17.79 15.86
C LYS A 63 -9.98 16.60 15.38
N PHE A 64 -8.66 16.66 15.53
CA PHE A 64 -7.84 15.46 15.36
C PHE A 64 -8.26 14.40 16.38
N THR A 65 -8.47 13.16 15.94
CA THR A 65 -8.91 12.07 16.80
C THR A 65 -8.43 10.72 16.30
N GLY A 66 -8.32 9.76 17.21
CA GLY A 66 -8.14 8.36 16.87
C GLY A 66 -9.33 7.84 16.08
N ASN A 67 -9.08 7.06 15.02
CA ASN A 67 -10.14 6.42 14.25
C ASN A 67 -10.49 5.04 14.82
N SER A 68 -11.07 4.98 16.02
CA SER A 68 -11.39 3.68 16.63
C SER A 68 -12.49 2.91 15.89
N ASP A 69 -13.39 3.62 15.20
CA ASP A 69 -14.53 3.02 14.47
C ASP A 69 -14.09 2.26 13.21
N ASP A 70 -13.03 2.73 12.55
CA ASP A 70 -12.45 2.14 11.35
C ASP A 70 -10.92 2.11 11.50
N TYR A 71 -10.43 1.43 12.55
CA TYR A 71 -9.02 1.44 12.93
C TYR A 71 -8.11 0.90 11.83
N TYR A 72 -8.57 -0.15 11.15
CA TYR A 72 -7.85 -0.83 10.08
C TYR A 72 -8.10 -0.21 8.70
N SER A 73 -8.58 1.03 8.63
CA SER A 73 -8.58 1.80 7.38
C SER A 73 -7.15 2.08 6.94
N LEU A 74 -6.81 1.74 5.70
CA LEU A 74 -5.53 2.12 5.09
C LEU A 74 -5.29 3.64 5.18
N LYS A 75 -6.36 4.43 5.01
CA LYS A 75 -6.31 5.90 5.06
C LYS A 75 -5.70 6.43 6.36
N ASN A 76 -5.85 5.70 7.47
CA ASN A 76 -5.28 6.10 8.74
C ASN A 76 -3.75 6.02 8.75
N SER A 77 -3.12 5.25 7.86
CA SER A 77 -1.67 5.12 7.74
C SER A 77 -1.06 6.13 6.75
N LEU A 78 -1.88 6.83 5.96
CA LEU A 78 -1.44 7.78 4.94
C LEU A 78 -1.53 9.23 5.47
N LEU A 79 -0.40 9.89 5.67
CA LEU A 79 -0.34 11.21 6.31
C LEU A 79 -1.15 12.31 5.56
N ASN A 80 -1.26 12.23 4.24
CA ASN A 80 -2.10 13.14 3.46
C ASN A 80 -3.59 12.99 3.82
N GLU A 81 -4.06 11.75 3.95
CA GLU A 81 -5.43 11.41 4.33
C GLU A 81 -5.70 11.78 5.78
N VAL A 82 -4.77 11.51 6.70
CA VAL A 82 -4.88 11.90 8.13
C VAL A 82 -4.99 13.41 8.28
N LEU A 83 -4.20 14.19 7.53
CA LEU A 83 -4.27 15.64 7.58
C LEU A 83 -5.58 16.21 6.99
N ALA A 84 -6.23 15.49 6.08
CA ALA A 84 -7.50 15.88 5.48
C ALA A 84 -8.69 15.47 6.37
N SER A 85 -8.76 14.19 6.75
CA SER A 85 -9.83 13.59 7.56
C SER A 85 -9.76 13.95 9.03
N LYS A 86 -8.59 14.36 9.53
CA LYS A 86 -8.28 14.56 10.96
C LYS A 86 -8.39 13.28 11.79
N LYS A 87 -8.48 12.12 11.13
CA LYS A 87 -8.57 10.81 11.76
C LYS A 87 -7.30 10.00 11.48
N GLY A 88 -6.78 9.31 12.47
CA GLY A 88 -5.55 8.53 12.30
C GLY A 88 -5.33 7.46 13.37
N ILE A 89 -4.22 6.74 13.23
CA ILE A 89 -3.71 5.76 14.20
C ILE A 89 -2.58 6.38 15.05
N PRO A 90 -2.17 5.75 16.17
CA PRO A 90 -1.23 6.34 17.13
C PRO A 90 0.05 6.91 16.50
N ILE A 91 0.67 6.20 15.56
CA ILE A 91 1.90 6.66 14.89
C ILE A 91 1.68 7.92 14.05
N THR A 92 0.59 7.98 13.28
CA THR A 92 0.32 9.12 12.39
C THR A 92 -0.07 10.39 13.15
N LEU A 93 -0.87 10.26 14.21
CA LEU A 93 -1.21 11.39 15.08
C LEU A 93 0.03 11.88 15.84
N SER A 94 0.89 10.97 16.28
CA SER A 94 2.17 11.31 16.91
C SER A 94 3.10 12.08 15.96
N ILE A 95 3.19 11.68 14.69
CA ILE A 95 3.98 12.40 13.68
C ILE A 95 3.44 13.83 13.47
N VAL A 96 2.11 14.00 13.38
CA VAL A 96 1.49 15.34 13.27
C VAL A 96 1.79 16.17 14.52
N TYR A 97 1.60 15.59 15.70
CA TYR A 97 1.85 16.25 16.99
C TYR A 97 3.31 16.72 17.13
N MET A 98 4.26 15.83 16.83
CA MET A 98 5.69 16.15 16.79
C MET A 98 6.00 17.26 15.80
N GLY A 99 5.44 17.18 14.59
CA GLY A 99 5.68 18.16 13.54
C GLY A 99 5.21 19.57 13.91
N VAL A 100 4.13 19.70 14.68
CA VAL A 100 3.64 21.00 15.20
C VAL A 100 4.48 21.48 16.38
N CYS A 101 4.78 20.61 17.35
CA CYS A 101 5.63 20.95 18.50
C CYS A 101 7.04 21.40 18.07
N HIS A 102 7.62 20.72 17.08
CA HIS A 102 8.94 21.02 16.52
C HIS A 102 9.00 22.44 15.96
N ARG A 103 8.00 22.85 15.17
CA ARG A 103 7.87 24.22 14.63
C ARG A 103 7.83 25.28 15.72
N LEU A 104 7.25 24.93 16.87
CA LEU A 104 7.16 25.80 18.04
C LEU A 104 8.42 25.73 18.92
N GLY A 105 9.48 25.02 18.51
CA GLY A 105 10.76 24.94 19.22
C GLY A 105 10.81 23.85 20.30
N VAL A 106 9.85 22.92 20.35
CA VAL A 106 9.83 21.82 21.30
C VAL A 106 10.32 20.54 20.64
N ARG A 107 11.36 19.93 21.21
CA ARG A 107 11.93 18.67 20.71
C ARG A 107 11.21 17.49 21.35
N LEU A 108 10.61 16.65 20.51
CA LEU A 108 10.00 15.38 20.90
C LEU A 108 10.71 14.25 20.15
N GLU A 109 10.83 13.10 20.79
CA GLU A 109 11.46 11.91 20.22
C GLU A 109 10.41 10.79 20.08
N PRO A 110 10.35 10.09 18.94
CA PRO A 110 9.33 9.06 18.71
C PRO A 110 9.67 7.78 19.49
N VAL A 111 8.66 7.09 20.02
CA VAL A 111 8.81 5.85 20.80
C VAL A 111 7.93 4.76 20.20
N SER A 112 8.58 3.70 19.70
CA SER A 112 7.91 2.54 19.11
C SER A 112 7.48 1.55 20.20
N PHE A 113 6.38 1.87 20.89
CA PHE A 113 5.86 1.08 22.01
C PHE A 113 5.02 -0.13 21.53
N PRO A 114 5.03 -1.31 22.18
CA PRO A 114 4.23 -2.47 21.76
C PRO A 114 2.74 -2.13 21.61
N SER A 115 2.12 -2.57 20.52
CA SER A 115 0.71 -2.29 20.14
C SER A 115 0.29 -0.82 20.03
N HIS A 116 1.21 0.14 20.27
CA HIS A 116 0.90 1.57 20.30
C HIS A 116 2.01 2.41 19.66
N PHE A 117 1.95 3.73 19.80
CA PHE A 117 3.06 4.62 19.47
C PHE A 117 2.97 5.88 20.32
N LEU A 118 4.10 6.27 20.90
CA LEU A 118 4.19 7.41 21.80
C LEU A 118 5.27 8.37 21.33
N VAL A 119 5.32 9.54 21.95
CA VAL A 119 6.44 10.46 21.80
C VAL A 119 6.95 10.82 23.18
N ARG A 120 8.26 10.91 23.37
CA ARG A 120 8.85 11.30 24.66
C ARG A 120 9.41 12.72 24.57
N TRP A 121 9.29 13.42 25.67
CA TRP A 121 9.82 14.76 25.87
C TRP A 121 10.85 14.73 27.00
N LYS A 122 12.08 15.10 26.68
CA LYS A 122 13.15 15.28 27.67
C LYS A 122 12.90 16.58 28.42
N LEU A 123 12.79 16.49 29.75
CA LEU A 123 12.58 17.64 30.61
C LEU A 123 13.82 18.57 30.58
N PRO A 124 13.69 19.85 30.18
CA PRO A 124 14.83 20.76 30.03
C PRO A 124 15.66 20.86 31.31
N GLY A 125 16.98 20.70 31.19
CA GLY A 125 17.91 20.75 32.32
C GLY A 125 18.00 19.46 33.15
N THR A 126 17.32 18.38 32.74
CA THR A 126 17.35 17.09 33.44
C THR A 126 17.62 15.93 32.48
N SER A 127 17.80 14.73 33.03
CA SER A 127 17.85 13.47 32.28
C SER A 127 16.50 12.72 32.27
N GLU A 128 15.43 13.34 32.78
CA GLU A 128 14.12 12.72 32.92
C GLU A 128 13.26 12.92 31.66
N TYR A 129 12.33 11.99 31.44
CA TYR A 129 11.42 12.00 30.29
C TYR A 129 9.97 11.86 30.72
N LEU A 130 9.08 12.59 30.02
CA LEU A 130 7.64 12.35 30.01
C LEU A 130 7.23 11.78 28.65
N TYR A 131 6.22 10.93 28.65
CA TYR A 131 5.66 10.30 27.45
C TYR A 131 4.32 10.95 27.14
N ILE A 132 4.10 11.28 25.87
CA ILE A 132 2.93 11.97 25.39
C ILE A 132 2.22 11.07 24.40
N ASP A 133 0.93 10.88 24.63
CA ASP A 133 0.07 10.08 23.77
C ASP A 133 -0.81 10.98 22.91
N ALA A 134 -0.43 11.16 21.65
CA ALA A 134 -1.20 11.96 20.70
C ALA A 134 -2.52 11.30 20.28
N PHE A 135 -2.67 9.98 20.45
CA PHE A 135 -3.92 9.27 20.21
C PHE A 135 -4.93 9.56 21.33
N VAL A 136 -4.44 9.71 22.56
CA VAL A 136 -5.21 10.11 23.75
C VAL A 136 -5.03 11.61 24.03
N GLN A 137 -5.23 12.42 22.99
CA GLN A 137 -5.31 13.89 23.07
C GLN A 137 -4.13 14.60 23.77
N GLY A 138 -2.91 14.07 23.62
CA GLY A 138 -1.70 14.65 24.20
C GLY A 138 -1.55 14.37 25.70
N ASN A 139 -2.18 13.29 26.20
CA ASN A 139 -2.05 12.87 27.60
C ASN A 139 -0.58 12.61 27.95
N GLN A 140 -0.08 13.26 29.01
CA GLN A 140 1.30 13.12 29.47
C GLN A 140 1.38 12.11 30.60
N ARG A 141 2.34 11.19 30.52
CA ARG A 141 2.50 10.05 31.42
C ARG A 141 3.97 9.89 31.80
N THR A 142 4.18 9.44 33.03
CA THR A 142 5.49 9.05 33.55
C THR A 142 5.93 7.70 32.97
N PRO A 143 7.24 7.37 33.01
CA PRO A 143 7.72 6.04 32.61
C PRO A 143 6.97 4.89 33.29
N LYS A 144 6.67 5.05 34.59
CA LYS A 144 5.97 4.04 35.40
C LYS A 144 4.55 3.80 34.91
N GLU A 145 3.81 4.86 34.57
CA GLU A 145 2.44 4.75 34.06
C GLU A 145 2.38 4.09 32.69
N VAL A 146 3.33 4.39 31.79
CA VAL A 146 3.39 3.76 30.46
C VAL A 146 3.72 2.27 30.58
N LEU A 147 4.70 1.92 31.42
CA LEU A 147 5.11 0.53 31.63
C LEU A 147 4.01 -0.32 32.29
N ALA A 148 3.15 0.28 33.10
CA ALA A 148 2.02 -0.39 33.72
C ALA A 148 0.97 -0.91 32.70
N GLU A 149 0.96 -0.43 31.46
CA GLU A 149 0.04 -0.88 30.40
C GLU A 149 0.45 -2.21 29.76
N VAL A 150 1.70 -2.62 29.92
CA VAL A 150 2.25 -3.87 29.35
C VAL A 150 2.93 -4.70 30.43
N PRO A 151 2.21 -5.10 31.49
CA PRO A 151 2.82 -5.76 32.66
C PRO A 151 3.53 -7.07 32.29
N LEU A 152 3.03 -7.76 31.26
CA LEU A 152 3.59 -9.02 30.74
C LEU A 152 4.92 -8.84 29.98
N LEU A 153 5.27 -7.61 29.58
CA LEU A 153 6.51 -7.26 28.88
C LEU A 153 7.53 -6.57 29.80
N LEU A 154 7.20 -6.38 31.08
CA LEU A 154 8.02 -5.67 32.07
C LEU A 154 9.34 -6.36 32.39
N ASN A 155 9.48 -7.66 32.08
CA ASN A 155 10.57 -8.43 32.66
C ASN A 155 11.96 -8.03 32.16
N GLU A 156 12.18 -7.42 30.99
CA GLU A 156 13.57 -7.25 30.53
C GLU A 156 13.94 -6.03 29.66
N ASP A 157 13.15 -4.93 29.55
CA ASP A 157 13.66 -3.84 28.68
C ASP A 157 13.22 -2.40 28.91
N GLU A 158 14.08 -1.61 29.58
CA GLU A 158 14.05 -0.14 29.49
C GLU A 158 14.16 0.35 28.03
N ARG A 159 14.63 -0.48 27.09
CA ARG A 159 14.63 -0.16 25.64
C ARG A 159 13.23 0.06 25.07
N LEU A 160 12.15 -0.44 25.69
CA LEU A 160 10.77 -0.16 25.25
C LEU A 160 10.42 1.34 25.28
N LEU A 161 11.09 2.08 26.15
CA LEU A 161 10.93 3.52 26.34
C LEU A 161 11.96 4.34 25.56
N SER A 162 12.86 3.67 24.83
CA SER A 162 13.89 4.33 24.03
C SER A 162 13.28 5.01 22.79
N SER A 163 13.94 6.08 22.33
CA SER A 163 13.57 6.71 21.07
C SER A 163 13.87 5.78 19.91
N CYS A 164 13.01 5.77 18.90
CA CYS A 164 13.25 5.10 17.63
C CYS A 164 13.77 6.07 16.57
N SER A 165 14.49 5.54 15.57
CA SER A 165 15.00 6.32 14.44
C SER A 165 13.89 6.62 13.42
N ALA A 166 14.10 7.59 12.55
CA ALA A 166 13.18 7.87 11.44
C ALA A 166 12.96 6.64 10.54
N LEU A 167 14.00 5.82 10.35
CA LEU A 167 13.90 4.55 9.62
C LEU A 167 12.95 3.57 10.32
N GLN A 168 13.05 3.43 11.63
CA GLN A 168 12.15 2.57 12.42
C GLN A 168 10.71 3.07 12.41
N VAL A 169 10.48 4.38 12.46
CA VAL A 169 9.14 4.98 12.29
C VAL A 169 8.58 4.60 10.92
N PHE A 170 9.37 4.74 9.86
CA PHE A 170 8.94 4.42 8.50
C PHE A 170 8.64 2.93 8.32
N GLN A 171 9.51 2.05 8.82
CA GLN A 171 9.27 0.61 8.86
C GLN A 171 7.97 0.27 9.60
N ARG A 172 7.70 0.93 10.74
CA ARG A 172 6.46 0.69 11.49
C ARG A 172 5.23 1.16 10.74
N MET A 173 5.31 2.27 10.00
CA MET A 173 4.22 2.71 9.10
C MET A 173 3.95 1.70 7.99
N ILE A 174 4.98 1.17 7.33
CA ILE A 174 4.83 0.14 6.29
C ILE A 174 4.22 -1.13 6.89
N ARG A 175 4.66 -1.54 8.09
CA ARG A 175 4.11 -2.72 8.77
C ARG A 175 2.63 -2.55 9.11
N ASN A 176 2.19 -1.34 9.46
CA ASN A 176 0.76 -1.06 9.65
C ASN A 176 -0.03 -1.22 8.34
N ILE A 177 0.53 -0.78 7.19
CA ILE A 177 -0.08 -0.98 5.87
C ILE A 177 -0.18 -2.48 5.54
N MET A 178 0.91 -3.22 5.74
CA MET A 178 0.95 -4.67 5.52
C MET A 178 -0.11 -5.39 6.38
N ASN A 179 -0.21 -5.06 7.67
CA ASN A 179 -1.19 -5.66 8.58
C ASN A 179 -2.63 -5.38 8.15
N VAL A 180 -2.93 -4.15 7.71
CA VAL A 180 -4.26 -3.80 7.19
C VAL A 180 -4.60 -4.63 5.94
N ALA A 181 -3.67 -4.71 4.99
CA ALA A 181 -3.87 -5.47 3.77
C ALA A 181 -4.05 -6.97 4.03
N GLN A 182 -3.38 -7.53 5.05
CA GLN A 182 -3.52 -8.92 5.45
C GLN A 182 -4.86 -9.23 6.13
N MET A 183 -5.43 -8.28 6.88
CA MET A 183 -6.68 -8.49 7.64
C MET A 183 -7.95 -8.45 6.79
N GLN A 184 -7.92 -7.90 5.58
CA GLN A 184 -9.10 -7.77 4.73
C GLN A 184 -9.29 -9.02 3.85
N ALA A 185 -10.46 -9.65 3.96
CA ALA A 185 -10.74 -11.00 3.48
C ALA A 185 -10.66 -11.22 1.95
N ASN A 186 -10.60 -10.15 1.15
CA ASN A 186 -10.44 -10.24 -0.30
C ASN A 186 -8.98 -10.00 -0.70
N ILE A 187 -8.23 -11.09 -0.73
CA ILE A 187 -6.81 -11.13 -1.13
C ILE A 187 -6.59 -10.43 -2.49
N SER A 188 -7.51 -10.51 -3.45
CA SER A 188 -7.32 -9.93 -4.79
C SER A 188 -7.39 -8.40 -4.86
N ASP A 189 -8.08 -7.75 -3.92
CA ASP A 189 -8.40 -6.31 -4.03
C ASP A 189 -7.35 -5.44 -3.31
N HIS A 190 -6.47 -6.05 -2.52
CA HIS A 190 -5.49 -5.36 -1.69
C HIS A 190 -4.03 -5.77 -1.94
N MET A 191 -3.80 -6.69 -2.89
CA MET A 191 -2.45 -7.02 -3.36
C MET A 191 -1.75 -5.83 -4.03
N GLU A 192 -2.52 -4.90 -4.60
CA GLU A 192 -2.04 -3.61 -5.14
C GLU A 192 -1.14 -2.85 -4.16
N LEU A 193 -1.40 -2.96 -2.86
CA LEU A 193 -0.62 -2.27 -1.82
C LEU A 193 0.23 -3.23 -1.01
N TYR A 194 -0.21 -4.48 -0.86
CA TYR A 194 0.53 -5.47 -0.10
C TYR A 194 1.87 -5.82 -0.75
N CYS A 195 1.90 -6.03 -2.08
CA CYS A 195 3.14 -6.33 -2.78
C CYS A 195 4.14 -5.17 -2.70
N PRO A 196 3.78 -3.91 -3.08
CA PRO A 196 4.72 -2.79 -3.00
C PRO A 196 5.16 -2.46 -1.56
N ALA A 197 4.27 -2.60 -0.57
CA ALA A 197 4.64 -2.41 0.84
C ALA A 197 5.65 -3.47 1.30
N THR A 198 5.48 -4.72 0.89
CA THR A 198 6.39 -5.82 1.22
C THR A 198 7.74 -5.66 0.50
N GLU A 199 7.73 -5.26 -0.78
CA GLU A 199 8.95 -4.91 -1.52
C GLU A 199 9.74 -3.82 -0.81
N LEU A 200 9.06 -2.72 -0.44
CA LEU A 200 9.70 -1.61 0.26
C LEU A 200 10.26 -2.06 1.62
N MET A 201 9.51 -2.87 2.38
CA MET A 201 10.02 -3.44 3.63
C MET A 201 11.27 -4.30 3.39
N SER A 202 11.26 -5.14 2.35
CA SER A 202 12.40 -5.99 1.99
C SER A 202 13.63 -5.17 1.60
N LEU A 203 13.44 -4.02 0.94
CA LEU A 203 14.54 -3.10 0.61
C LEU A 203 15.11 -2.40 1.85
N LEU A 204 14.25 -2.03 2.80
CA LEU A 204 14.66 -1.36 4.04
C LEU A 204 15.28 -2.32 5.06
N ASN A 205 14.98 -3.61 4.97
CA ASN A 205 15.54 -4.63 5.85
C ASN A 205 15.92 -5.91 5.07
N PRO A 206 17.01 -5.88 4.29
CA PRO A 206 17.41 -7.01 3.43
C PRO A 206 17.93 -8.23 4.21
N GLN A 207 18.02 -8.15 5.54
CA GLN A 207 18.40 -9.28 6.39
C GLN A 207 17.17 -9.97 7.02
N ASP A 208 15.97 -9.41 6.82
CA ASP A 208 14.73 -9.99 7.32
C ASP A 208 14.24 -11.08 6.35
N HIS A 209 14.75 -12.30 6.56
CA HIS A 209 14.38 -13.47 5.76
C HIS A 209 12.87 -13.74 5.80
N SER A 210 12.16 -13.36 6.87
CA SER A 210 10.71 -13.56 6.97
C SER A 210 9.93 -12.67 5.99
N VAL A 211 10.37 -11.42 5.82
CA VAL A 211 9.79 -10.50 4.85
C VAL A 211 10.14 -10.92 3.43
N GLN A 212 11.36 -11.38 3.20
CA GLN A 212 11.78 -11.90 1.89
C GLN A 212 10.95 -13.11 1.49
N GLU A 213 10.82 -14.10 2.38
CA GLU A 213 9.99 -15.29 2.13
C GLU A 213 8.55 -14.90 1.82
N LEU A 214 7.97 -13.98 2.61
CA LEU A 214 6.64 -13.45 2.37
C LEU A 214 6.51 -12.83 0.97
N LEU A 215 7.50 -12.03 0.54
CA LEU A 215 7.52 -11.42 -0.78
C LEU A 215 7.53 -12.47 -1.90
N LEU A 216 8.35 -13.52 -1.77
CA LEU A 216 8.39 -14.60 -2.76
C LEU A 216 7.05 -15.32 -2.86
N ARG A 217 6.38 -15.55 -1.72
CA ARG A 217 5.04 -16.16 -1.69
C ARG A 217 4.00 -15.25 -2.35
N ILE A 218 4.11 -13.94 -2.18
CA ILE A 218 3.25 -12.96 -2.88
C ILE A 218 3.48 -13.05 -4.39
N TYR A 219 4.73 -12.97 -4.85
CA TYR A 219 5.06 -13.10 -6.27
C TYR A 219 4.54 -14.40 -6.87
N TYR A 220 4.72 -15.51 -6.15
CA TYR A 220 4.23 -16.82 -6.57
C TYR A 220 2.70 -16.87 -6.65
N THR A 221 2.01 -16.31 -5.65
CA THR A 221 0.53 -16.23 -5.65
C THR A 221 0.00 -15.37 -6.78
N LEU A 222 0.74 -14.32 -7.16
CA LEU A 222 0.39 -13.41 -8.24
C LEU A 222 0.88 -13.89 -9.62
N GLU A 223 1.62 -15.01 -9.68
CA GLU A 223 2.19 -15.55 -10.90
C GLU A 223 3.11 -14.55 -11.65
N ILE A 224 3.88 -13.75 -10.89
CA ILE A 224 4.80 -12.75 -11.42
C ILE A 224 6.25 -13.01 -10.97
N HIS A 225 7.21 -12.49 -11.72
CA HIS A 225 8.64 -12.47 -11.34
C HIS A 225 9.25 -13.84 -11.00
N TYR A 226 8.95 -14.89 -11.79
CA TYR A 226 9.48 -16.25 -11.58
C TYR A 226 11.01 -16.30 -11.45
N ASP A 227 11.73 -15.47 -12.20
CA ASP A 227 13.18 -15.31 -12.11
C ASP A 227 13.63 -14.89 -10.71
N ARG A 228 12.92 -13.91 -10.10
CA ARG A 228 13.18 -13.44 -8.74
C ARG A 228 12.78 -14.48 -7.70
N ILE A 229 11.69 -15.23 -7.93
CA ILE A 229 11.28 -16.32 -7.05
C ILE A 229 12.38 -17.38 -7.00
N VAL A 230 12.88 -17.83 -8.16
CA VAL A 230 13.95 -18.83 -8.23
C VAL A 230 15.21 -18.34 -7.51
N ALA A 231 15.68 -17.14 -7.81
CA ALA A 231 16.87 -16.58 -7.18
C ALA A 231 16.70 -16.42 -5.65
N GLY A 232 15.53 -15.93 -5.22
CA GLY A 232 15.20 -15.74 -3.81
C GLY A 232 15.10 -17.05 -3.03
N CYS A 233 14.39 -18.05 -3.56
CA CYS A 233 14.28 -19.37 -2.94
C CYS A 233 15.67 -20.01 -2.77
N GLN A 234 16.50 -19.96 -3.81
CA GLN A 234 17.88 -20.47 -3.75
C GLN A 234 18.73 -19.77 -2.69
N GLN A 235 18.51 -18.48 -2.45
CA GLN A 235 19.21 -17.75 -1.41
C GLN A 235 18.71 -18.13 -0.01
N LEU A 236 17.39 -18.13 0.20
CA LEU A 236 16.79 -18.40 1.51
C LEU A 236 17.01 -19.85 1.97
N LEU A 237 16.91 -20.82 1.05
CA LEU A 237 17.13 -22.25 1.35
C LEU A 237 18.56 -22.57 1.81
N LYS A 238 19.55 -21.69 1.55
CA LYS A 238 20.90 -21.81 2.12
C LYS A 238 20.93 -21.58 3.63
N HIS A 239 19.95 -20.83 4.15
CA HIS A 239 19.90 -20.42 5.56
C HIS A 239 18.82 -21.15 6.35
N THR A 240 17.69 -21.49 5.72
CA THR A 240 16.56 -22.11 6.40
C THR A 240 15.87 -23.12 5.49
N PRO A 241 15.80 -24.42 5.87
CA PRO A 241 15.09 -25.41 5.09
C PRO A 241 13.58 -25.12 5.13
N SER A 242 12.92 -25.19 3.97
CA SER A 242 11.48 -24.97 3.84
C SER A 242 10.94 -25.75 2.65
N THR A 243 10.05 -26.71 2.92
CA THR A 243 9.43 -27.54 1.88
C THR A 243 8.62 -26.70 0.90
N ILE A 244 7.95 -25.64 1.39
CA ILE A 244 7.16 -24.72 0.58
C ILE A 244 8.06 -24.00 -0.43
N LEU A 245 9.25 -23.53 0.01
CA LEU A 245 10.18 -22.85 -0.89
C LEU A 245 10.83 -23.79 -1.90
N GLU A 246 11.06 -25.06 -1.53
CA GLU A 246 11.56 -26.10 -2.44
C GLU A 246 10.54 -26.44 -3.54
N GLU A 247 9.25 -26.56 -3.18
CA GLU A 247 8.15 -26.76 -4.12
C GLU A 247 8.02 -25.57 -5.08
N MET A 248 7.97 -24.34 -4.54
CA MET A 248 7.91 -23.11 -5.35
C MET A 248 9.10 -22.99 -6.30
N LEU A 249 10.32 -23.30 -5.82
CA LEU A 249 11.53 -23.25 -6.63
C LEU A 249 11.44 -24.23 -7.81
N THR A 250 11.04 -25.46 -7.54
CA THR A 250 10.92 -26.52 -8.55
C THR A 250 9.89 -26.14 -9.62
N ASP A 251 8.73 -25.66 -9.18
CA ASP A 251 7.65 -25.22 -10.07
C ASP A 251 8.10 -24.06 -10.97
N CYS A 252 8.65 -22.99 -10.37
CA CYS A 252 9.11 -21.82 -11.13
C CYS A 252 10.25 -22.15 -12.09
N GLN A 253 11.17 -23.06 -11.74
CA GLN A 253 12.22 -23.53 -12.64
C GLN A 253 11.64 -24.27 -13.85
N GLN A 254 10.62 -25.10 -13.65
CA GLN A 254 9.94 -25.80 -14.74
C GLN A 254 9.18 -24.83 -15.65
N ILE A 255 8.53 -23.81 -15.08
CA ILE A 255 7.87 -22.72 -15.84
C ILE A 255 8.90 -22.01 -16.72
N LEU A 256 9.98 -21.47 -16.12
CA LEU A 256 11.02 -20.75 -16.86
C LEU A 256 11.69 -21.62 -17.92
N LYS A 257 11.90 -22.91 -17.65
CA LYS A 257 12.43 -23.85 -18.64
C LYS A 257 11.47 -24.00 -19.82
N THR A 258 10.18 -24.16 -19.55
CA THR A 258 9.14 -24.25 -20.59
C THR A 258 9.04 -22.97 -21.41
N GLU A 259 9.23 -21.80 -20.79
CA GLU A 259 9.27 -20.51 -21.49
C GLU A 259 10.54 -20.32 -22.34
N SER A 260 11.66 -20.95 -21.94
CA SER A 260 12.93 -20.91 -22.68
C SER A 260 13.01 -21.90 -23.84
N GLU A 261 12.13 -22.91 -23.87
CA GLU A 261 12.01 -23.83 -25.00
C GLU A 261 11.54 -23.07 -26.24
N ALA A 262 11.93 -23.55 -27.44
CA ALA A 262 11.59 -22.90 -28.70
C ALA A 262 10.10 -22.56 -28.73
N PRO A 263 9.72 -21.33 -29.18
CA PRO A 263 8.34 -20.88 -29.12
C PRO A 263 7.46 -21.94 -29.76
N LYS A 264 6.49 -22.45 -28.98
CA LYS A 264 5.53 -23.42 -29.49
C LYS A 264 4.94 -22.82 -30.78
N PRO A 265 4.78 -23.63 -31.85
CA PRO A 265 4.18 -23.13 -33.07
C PRO A 265 2.85 -22.46 -32.72
N ILE A 266 2.69 -21.21 -33.16
CA ILE A 266 1.52 -20.41 -32.84
C ILE A 266 0.33 -21.01 -33.57
N GLU A 267 -0.53 -21.71 -32.84
CA GLU A 267 -1.78 -22.25 -33.35
C GLU A 267 -2.81 -21.12 -33.50
N ALA A 268 -3.34 -20.97 -34.71
CA ALA A 268 -4.36 -19.97 -34.99
C ALA A 268 -5.68 -20.35 -34.31
N ASN A 269 -6.16 -19.48 -33.42
CA ASN A 269 -7.48 -19.57 -32.83
C ASN A 269 -8.54 -19.05 -33.80
N HIS A 270 -9.37 -19.95 -34.30
CA HIS A 270 -10.50 -19.60 -35.16
C HIS A 270 -11.71 -19.15 -34.32
N ARG A 271 -12.06 -17.87 -34.47
CA ARG A 271 -13.22 -17.23 -33.82
C ARG A 271 -14.52 -17.97 -34.14
N SER A 272 -15.33 -18.22 -33.12
CA SER A 272 -16.72 -18.66 -33.26
C SER A 272 -17.67 -17.49 -32.99
N SER A 273 -18.93 -17.60 -33.44
CA SER A 273 -19.95 -16.56 -33.25
C SER A 273 -20.24 -16.21 -31.79
N GLY A 274 -19.91 -17.10 -30.84
CA GLY A 274 -20.08 -16.86 -29.41
C GLY A 274 -19.05 -15.92 -28.78
N VAL A 275 -17.86 -15.77 -29.39
CA VAL A 275 -16.79 -14.90 -28.89
C VAL A 275 -17.10 -13.47 -29.29
N ALA A 276 -17.48 -12.65 -28.31
CA ALA A 276 -17.99 -11.30 -28.52
C ALA A 276 -16.94 -10.19 -28.47
N PHE A 277 -15.74 -10.42 -27.95
CA PHE A 277 -14.69 -9.39 -27.84
C PHE A 277 -13.40 -9.84 -28.52
N ALA A 278 -12.56 -8.89 -28.92
CA ALA A 278 -11.31 -9.11 -29.64
C ALA A 278 -10.09 -8.71 -28.82
N THR A 279 -8.94 -9.32 -29.14
CA THR A 279 -7.65 -8.94 -28.54
C THR A 279 -7.33 -7.47 -28.79
N GLY A 280 -6.69 -6.81 -27.83
CA GLY A 280 -6.34 -5.40 -27.85
C GLY A 280 -7.43 -4.44 -27.38
N LEU A 281 -8.67 -4.90 -27.15
CA LEU A 281 -9.72 -4.06 -26.57
C LEU A 281 -9.44 -3.76 -25.09
N VAL A 282 -9.63 -2.49 -24.72
CA VAL A 282 -9.64 -2.07 -23.32
C VAL A 282 -11.05 -2.27 -22.75
N MET A 283 -11.12 -2.98 -21.64
CA MET A 283 -12.35 -3.47 -21.02
C MET A 283 -12.43 -2.98 -19.58
N LEU A 284 -13.67 -2.95 -19.07
CA LEU A 284 -14.00 -2.70 -17.69
C LEU A 284 -14.73 -3.94 -17.14
N HIS A 285 -14.33 -4.40 -15.96
CA HIS A 285 -15.04 -5.49 -15.28
C HIS A 285 -16.28 -4.96 -14.56
N LYS A 286 -17.47 -5.45 -14.91
CA LYS A 286 -18.77 -4.90 -14.45
C LYS A 286 -18.95 -4.90 -12.93
N ARG A 287 -18.47 -5.94 -12.25
CA ARG A 287 -18.60 -6.08 -10.78
C ARG A 287 -17.51 -5.36 -9.99
N TYR A 288 -16.24 -5.58 -10.35
CA TYR A 288 -15.07 -5.11 -9.61
C TYR A 288 -14.53 -3.77 -10.12
N ASN A 289 -15.03 -3.27 -11.23
CA ASN A 289 -14.72 -1.95 -11.79
C ASN A 289 -13.23 -1.70 -12.10
N TYR A 290 -12.44 -2.76 -12.32
CA TYR A 290 -11.06 -2.63 -12.79
C TYR A 290 -11.00 -2.51 -14.30
N SER A 291 -9.98 -1.79 -14.79
CA SER A 291 -9.67 -1.67 -16.22
C SER A 291 -8.63 -2.70 -16.65
N CYS A 292 -8.83 -3.30 -17.83
CA CYS A 292 -7.93 -4.33 -18.34
C CYS A 292 -7.85 -4.33 -19.87
N VAL A 293 -6.86 -5.00 -20.45
CA VAL A 293 -6.74 -5.23 -21.90
C VAL A 293 -6.78 -6.72 -22.20
N ILE A 294 -7.56 -7.12 -23.20
CA ILE A 294 -7.65 -8.53 -23.63
C ILE A 294 -6.42 -8.89 -24.46
N PHE A 295 -5.67 -9.90 -24.04
CA PHE A 295 -4.56 -10.47 -24.82
C PHE A 295 -4.82 -11.89 -25.31
N GLY A 296 -5.97 -12.50 -24.97
CA GLY A 296 -6.36 -13.80 -25.52
C GLY A 296 -7.76 -14.22 -25.09
N TRP A 297 -8.27 -15.29 -25.70
CA TRP A 297 -9.59 -15.82 -25.37
C TRP A 297 -9.70 -17.33 -25.63
N ASP A 298 -10.58 -17.98 -24.89
CA ASP A 298 -11.01 -19.36 -25.08
C ASP A 298 -12.52 -19.40 -25.33
N LYS A 299 -12.98 -20.37 -26.14
CA LYS A 299 -14.41 -20.54 -26.47
C LYS A 299 -15.25 -20.94 -25.25
N GLU A 300 -14.62 -21.62 -24.30
CA GLU A 300 -15.19 -22.14 -23.05
C GLU A 300 -14.12 -22.08 -21.96
N CYS A 301 -14.52 -22.18 -20.69
CA CYS A 301 -13.59 -22.17 -19.56
C CYS A 301 -12.63 -23.36 -19.62
N LYS A 302 -11.32 -23.10 -19.64
CA LYS A 302 -10.28 -24.15 -19.58
C LYS A 302 -9.78 -24.47 -18.16
N MET A 303 -10.28 -23.76 -17.15
CA MET A 303 -9.79 -23.91 -15.78
C MET A 303 -10.36 -25.15 -15.07
N PRO A 304 -9.60 -25.78 -14.16
CA PRO A 304 -10.06 -26.93 -13.38
C PRO A 304 -11.30 -26.61 -12.52
N GLY A 305 -12.12 -27.63 -12.24
CA GLY A 305 -13.39 -27.45 -11.51
C GLY A 305 -13.25 -26.87 -10.09
N GLU A 306 -12.11 -27.06 -9.42
CA GLU A 306 -11.84 -26.41 -8.13
C GLU A 306 -11.74 -24.88 -8.27
N TRP A 307 -11.00 -24.41 -9.28
CA TRP A 307 -10.87 -22.99 -9.59
C TRP A 307 -12.23 -22.38 -9.94
N VAL A 308 -13.04 -23.09 -10.74
CA VAL A 308 -14.40 -22.66 -11.13
C VAL A 308 -15.27 -22.39 -9.91
N ARG A 309 -15.26 -23.28 -8.90
CA ARG A 309 -16.00 -23.08 -7.64
C ARG A 309 -15.44 -21.92 -6.84
N ARG A 310 -14.11 -21.86 -6.69
CA ARG A 310 -13.42 -20.83 -5.90
C ARG A 310 -13.68 -19.42 -6.43
N MET A 311 -13.65 -19.27 -7.75
CA MET A 311 -13.89 -18.00 -8.43
C MET A 311 -15.38 -17.70 -8.66
N GLY A 312 -16.27 -18.57 -8.16
CA GLY A 312 -17.71 -18.39 -8.25
C GLY A 312 -18.28 -18.45 -9.67
N VAL A 313 -17.55 -19.05 -10.62
CA VAL A 313 -18.00 -19.15 -12.02
C VAL A 313 -19.30 -19.96 -12.13
N ASP A 314 -19.52 -20.94 -11.25
CA ASP A 314 -20.75 -21.72 -11.20
C ASP A 314 -22.00 -20.89 -10.87
N THR A 315 -21.82 -19.70 -10.29
CA THR A 315 -22.90 -18.76 -9.94
C THR A 315 -23.26 -17.81 -11.07
N LEU A 316 -22.44 -17.76 -12.13
CA LEU A 316 -22.67 -16.93 -13.31
C LEU A 316 -23.79 -17.48 -14.18
N GLN A 317 -24.40 -16.62 -15.00
CA GLN A 317 -25.56 -17.00 -15.82
C GLN A 317 -25.20 -18.10 -16.82
N TYR A 318 -24.06 -17.96 -17.50
CA TYR A 318 -23.62 -18.89 -18.54
C TYR A 318 -22.54 -19.87 -18.06
N LYS A 319 -22.14 -19.77 -16.78
CA LYS A 319 -21.19 -20.68 -16.10
C LYS A 319 -19.91 -20.86 -16.92
N THR A 320 -19.47 -22.11 -17.13
CA THR A 320 -18.29 -22.47 -17.92
C THR A 320 -18.53 -22.53 -19.43
N ARG A 321 -19.80 -22.49 -19.89
CA ARG A 321 -20.20 -22.61 -21.30
C ARG A 321 -20.35 -21.26 -21.99
N GLN A 322 -19.35 -20.42 -21.80
CA GLN A 322 -19.22 -19.11 -22.44
C GLN A 322 -17.74 -18.83 -22.71
N PRO A 323 -17.42 -17.87 -23.57
CA PRO A 323 -16.04 -17.47 -23.76
C PRO A 323 -15.42 -16.86 -22.49
N PHE A 324 -14.14 -17.15 -22.30
CA PHE A 324 -13.32 -16.54 -21.25
C PHE A 324 -12.15 -15.80 -21.89
N TYR A 325 -11.73 -14.72 -21.25
CA TYR A 325 -10.71 -13.81 -21.74
C TYR A 325 -9.53 -13.77 -20.79
N ASN A 326 -8.34 -13.91 -21.36
CA ASN A 326 -7.09 -13.62 -20.68
C ASN A 326 -6.85 -12.11 -20.76
N VAL A 327 -6.76 -11.46 -19.60
CA VAL A 327 -6.66 -10.00 -19.50
C VAL A 327 -5.48 -9.56 -18.63
N LEU A 328 -4.80 -8.50 -19.07
CA LEU A 328 -3.82 -7.78 -18.26
C LEU A 328 -4.54 -6.63 -17.56
N VAL A 329 -4.42 -6.53 -16.24
CA VAL A 329 -5.17 -5.56 -15.43
C VAL A 329 -4.27 -4.41 -15.00
N CYS A 330 -4.85 -3.22 -14.78
CA CYS A 330 -4.09 -2.03 -14.37
C CYS A 330 -3.38 -2.16 -13.01
N ASP A 331 -3.75 -3.17 -12.22
CA ASP A 331 -3.13 -3.51 -10.93
C ASP A 331 -1.85 -4.37 -11.07
N GLY A 332 -1.47 -4.72 -12.32
CA GLY A 332 -0.32 -5.58 -12.60
C GLY A 332 -0.62 -7.09 -12.55
N SER A 333 -1.88 -7.49 -12.37
CA SER A 333 -2.29 -8.89 -12.34
C SER A 333 -2.73 -9.43 -13.71
N HIS A 334 -2.54 -10.73 -13.90
CA HIS A 334 -3.16 -11.50 -14.97
C HIS A 334 -4.49 -12.06 -14.46
N ARG A 335 -5.56 -11.92 -15.24
CA ARG A 335 -6.87 -12.46 -14.87
C ARG A 335 -7.51 -13.24 -16.01
N TYR A 336 -8.35 -14.20 -15.62
CA TYR A 336 -9.17 -15.00 -16.52
C TYR A 336 -10.64 -14.67 -16.28
N ALA A 337 -11.23 -13.88 -17.17
CA ALA A 337 -12.53 -13.26 -16.97
C ALA A 337 -13.59 -13.83 -17.91
N ALA A 338 -14.77 -14.14 -17.37
CA ALA A 338 -15.93 -14.56 -18.16
C ALA A 338 -16.43 -13.42 -19.06
N GLN A 339 -16.90 -13.74 -20.27
CA GLN A 339 -17.47 -12.77 -21.21
C GLN A 339 -18.56 -11.90 -20.58
N GLU A 340 -19.50 -12.51 -19.86
CA GLU A 340 -20.61 -11.77 -19.26
C GLU A 340 -20.18 -10.71 -18.23
N SER A 341 -18.99 -10.89 -17.64
CA SER A 341 -18.41 -9.99 -16.62
C SER A 341 -17.70 -8.77 -17.21
N LEU A 342 -17.49 -8.71 -18.52
CA LEU A 342 -16.75 -7.64 -19.18
C LEU A 342 -17.65 -6.72 -20.02
N SER A 343 -17.25 -5.46 -20.11
CA SER A 343 -17.79 -4.44 -21.02
C SER A 343 -16.65 -3.64 -21.62
N VAL A 344 -16.72 -3.26 -22.90
CA VAL A 344 -15.71 -2.37 -23.51
C VAL A 344 -15.76 -1.02 -22.81
N ALA A 345 -14.59 -0.47 -22.47
CA ALA A 345 -14.47 0.83 -21.81
C ALA A 345 -14.98 1.96 -22.73
N GLU A 346 -15.74 2.89 -22.18
CA GLU A 346 -16.24 4.08 -22.90
C GLU A 346 -15.13 5.13 -23.05
N GLU A 347 -14.32 5.30 -22.01
CA GLU A 347 -13.13 6.14 -22.01
C GLU A 347 -11.90 5.26 -21.78
N PRO A 348 -11.43 4.54 -22.81
CA PRO A 348 -10.28 3.66 -22.68
C PRO A 348 -9.04 4.48 -22.31
N VAL A 349 -8.27 3.97 -21.35
CA VAL A 349 -6.98 4.53 -20.93
C VAL A 349 -5.88 3.48 -21.03
N PRO A 350 -4.60 3.89 -21.14
CA PRO A 350 -3.50 2.94 -21.11
C PRO A 350 -3.49 2.10 -19.81
N ILE A 351 -3.35 0.79 -19.95
CA ILE A 351 -3.18 -0.17 -18.86
C ILE A 351 -1.72 -0.17 -18.41
N SER A 352 -1.49 0.13 -17.14
CA SER A 352 -0.17 0.06 -16.50
C SER A 352 0.13 -1.36 -16.06
N HIS A 353 0.76 -2.16 -16.94
CA HIS A 353 1.13 -3.54 -16.66
C HIS A 353 2.45 -3.90 -17.38
N CYS A 354 3.38 -4.57 -16.71
CA CYS A 354 4.72 -4.85 -17.25
C CYS A 354 4.71 -5.67 -18.55
N ASP A 355 3.78 -6.64 -18.64
CA ASP A 355 3.67 -7.55 -19.78
C ASP A 355 2.91 -6.96 -20.98
N VAL A 356 2.45 -5.70 -20.95
CA VAL A 356 1.77 -5.10 -22.11
C VAL A 356 2.65 -5.16 -23.36
N GLY A 357 3.95 -4.90 -23.21
CA GLY A 357 4.91 -4.98 -24.31
C GLY A 357 5.16 -6.40 -24.85
N LYS A 358 4.80 -7.44 -24.10
CA LYS A 358 4.89 -8.85 -24.54
C LYS A 358 3.87 -9.16 -25.65
N TYR A 359 2.73 -8.47 -25.66
CA TYR A 359 1.59 -8.79 -26.53
C TYR A 359 1.25 -7.66 -27.52
N PHE A 360 1.59 -6.42 -27.20
CA PHE A 360 1.15 -5.25 -27.94
C PHE A 360 2.31 -4.33 -28.32
N GLN A 361 2.24 -3.73 -29.51
CA GLN A 361 3.28 -2.81 -29.99
C GLN A 361 3.09 -1.40 -29.46
N ARG A 362 1.84 -0.94 -29.39
CA ARG A 362 1.49 0.41 -28.94
C ARG A 362 0.02 0.51 -28.54
N TYR A 363 -0.27 1.58 -27.81
CA TYR A 363 -1.63 2.06 -27.55
C TYR A 363 -2.00 3.15 -28.56
N THR A 364 -3.22 3.12 -29.09
CA THR A 364 -3.68 4.02 -30.16
C THR A 364 -4.54 5.19 -29.67
N GLY A 365 -4.85 5.24 -28.37
CA GLY A 365 -5.82 6.18 -27.79
C GLY A 365 -7.20 5.55 -27.55
N SER A 366 -7.52 4.43 -28.21
CA SER A 366 -8.75 3.67 -27.95
C SER A 366 -8.53 2.19 -27.65
N HIS A 367 -7.46 1.62 -28.19
CA HIS A 367 -7.16 0.19 -28.05
C HIS A 367 -5.66 -0.06 -28.19
N TYR A 368 -5.24 -1.30 -27.96
CA TYR A 368 -3.87 -1.76 -28.18
C TYR A 368 -3.74 -2.49 -29.51
N GLU A 369 -2.66 -2.20 -30.23
CA GLU A 369 -2.31 -2.93 -31.45
C GLU A 369 -1.53 -4.21 -31.11
N PRO A 370 -2.06 -5.40 -31.43
CA PRO A 370 -1.37 -6.67 -31.24
C PRO A 370 -0.04 -6.71 -31.98
N ASN A 371 0.95 -7.38 -31.39
CA ASN A 371 2.20 -7.72 -32.08
C ASN A 371 1.99 -8.83 -33.12
N ALA A 372 3.03 -9.16 -33.89
CA ALA A 372 2.95 -10.14 -34.97
C ALA A 372 2.53 -11.53 -34.48
N GLU A 373 3.02 -11.95 -33.31
CA GLU A 373 2.69 -13.24 -32.71
C GLU A 373 1.21 -13.32 -32.33
N LEU A 374 0.68 -12.28 -31.69
CA LEU A 374 -0.71 -12.24 -31.28
C LEU A 374 -1.66 -12.12 -32.49
N LEU A 375 -1.25 -11.45 -33.57
CA LEU A 375 -1.97 -11.46 -34.85
C LEU A 375 -1.98 -12.85 -35.49
N GLN A 376 -0.87 -13.60 -35.43
CA GLN A 376 -0.82 -14.97 -35.94
C GLN A 376 -1.73 -15.90 -35.13
N GLN A 377 -1.79 -15.71 -33.81
CA GLN A 377 -2.65 -16.49 -32.93
C GLN A 377 -4.14 -16.14 -33.10
N TYR A 378 -4.48 -14.86 -33.35
CA TYR A 378 -5.88 -14.40 -33.48
C TYR A 378 -6.09 -13.60 -34.77
N PRO A 379 -6.03 -14.25 -35.95
CA PRO A 379 -5.95 -13.55 -37.24
C PRO A 379 -7.21 -12.75 -37.61
N THR A 380 -8.36 -13.10 -37.06
CA THR A 380 -9.66 -12.44 -37.37
C THR A 380 -10.01 -11.29 -36.43
N ASP A 381 -9.19 -11.04 -35.40
CA ASP A 381 -9.55 -10.12 -34.33
C ASP A 381 -9.36 -8.65 -34.71
N GLY A 382 -8.48 -8.34 -35.67
CA GLY A 382 -8.28 -6.98 -36.17
C GLY A 382 -9.57 -6.37 -36.72
N ALA A 383 -10.20 -7.03 -37.70
CA ALA A 383 -11.47 -6.56 -38.29
C ALA A 383 -12.61 -6.50 -37.26
N THR A 384 -12.65 -7.47 -36.34
CA THR A 384 -13.65 -7.52 -35.28
C THR A 384 -13.52 -6.33 -34.33
N ARG A 385 -12.29 -6.04 -33.89
CA ARG A 385 -11.96 -4.90 -33.01
C ARG A 385 -12.34 -3.58 -33.68
N GLU A 386 -11.97 -3.38 -34.93
CA GLU A 386 -12.30 -2.15 -35.67
C GLU A 386 -13.82 -1.93 -35.78
N ASN A 387 -14.56 -2.97 -36.15
CA ASN A 387 -16.02 -2.90 -36.25
C ASN A 387 -16.68 -2.54 -34.92
N MET A 388 -16.20 -3.10 -33.80
CA MET A 388 -16.72 -2.81 -32.47
C MET A 388 -16.42 -1.38 -32.01
N LEU A 389 -15.21 -0.89 -32.27
CA LEU A 389 -14.82 0.46 -31.92
C LEU A 389 -15.57 1.50 -32.77
N ARG A 390 -15.75 1.26 -34.07
CA ARG A 390 -16.57 2.12 -34.95
C ARG A 390 -18.02 2.18 -34.51
N ALA A 391 -18.62 1.03 -34.17
CA ALA A 391 -19.99 0.98 -33.65
C ALA A 391 -20.19 1.77 -32.34
N ARG A 392 -19.10 2.10 -31.64
CA ARG A 392 -19.07 2.87 -30.39
C ARG A 392 -18.50 4.29 -30.54
N GLY A 393 -18.13 4.71 -31.76
CA GLY A 393 -17.56 6.04 -31.99
C GLY A 393 -16.15 6.24 -31.42
N LEU A 394 -15.38 5.15 -31.24
CA LEU A 394 -14.02 5.15 -30.68
C LEU A 394 -12.90 5.05 -31.75
N LEU A 395 -13.29 5.07 -33.03
CA LEU A 395 -12.41 5.03 -34.21
C LEU A 395 -12.89 5.99 -35.28
#